data_AF-A0AA51L5Q8-F1
#
_entry.id   AF-A0AA51L5Q8-F1
#
_cell.length_a   1.000
_cell.length_b   1.000
_cell.length_c   1.000
_cell.angle_alpha   90.00
_cell.angle_beta   90.00
_cell.angle_gamma   90.00
#
_symmetry.space_group_name_H-M   'P 1'
#
loop_
_entity.id
_entity.type
_entity.pdbx_description
1 polymer ?
#
loop_
_entity_poly.entity_id
_entity_poly.type
_entity_poly.pdbx_seq_one_letter_code
_entity_poly.pdbx_strand_id
1 'polypeptide(L)'
;MDFRHLWNGGLLTLIVSLYYGQPIGYAFSIPGAILVGSSLTHYSFNQVVGAYIITGILIFLLGSSGLVTKLMKVLPMPVMMGMVSGVLLPFGTEMISSVVKNPLLNGIPLLVFLALSFFLRFSKKFPPILGAIIAAILCLKFLPNVSVQPLHITMGIPHFIIPSFSFSVVGELVIPLLLTVIAIQNAQGIAMLETHGYRPPINAMTNWSGIGTIINAFFGATQPVLQVP
;
A
#
# COMPACT_ATOMS: atom_id res chain seq x y z
N MET A 1 -3.65 14.43 9.89
CA MET A 1 -3.45 13.13 9.20
C MET A 1 -4.75 12.36 9.38
N ASP A 2 -5.45 12.07 8.29
CA ASP A 2 -6.81 11.55 8.36
C ASP A 2 -6.78 10.02 8.32
N PHE A 3 -7.12 9.37 9.44
CA PHE A 3 -7.08 7.89 9.56
C PHE A 3 -8.24 7.18 8.83
N ARG A 4 -9.01 7.94 8.02
CA ARG A 4 -10.23 7.50 7.33
C ARG A 4 -10.04 6.38 6.31
N HIS A 5 -8.83 6.06 5.91
CA HIS A 5 -8.58 5.08 4.85
C HIS A 5 -7.95 3.78 5.36
N LEU A 6 -7.58 3.71 6.64
CA LEU A 6 -6.77 2.63 7.21
C LEU A 6 -7.60 1.44 7.74
N TRP A 7 -8.86 1.65 8.10
CA TRP A 7 -9.66 0.66 8.82
C TRP A 7 -10.06 -0.54 7.98
N ASN A 8 -10.37 -0.37 6.69
CA ASN A 8 -10.77 -1.49 5.84
C ASN A 8 -9.64 -2.49 5.52
N GLY A 9 -8.40 -2.01 5.34
CA GLY A 9 -7.26 -2.90 5.11
C GLY A 9 -6.99 -3.79 6.33
N GLY A 10 -7.02 -3.20 7.53
CA GLY A 10 -6.89 -3.93 8.79
C GLY A 10 -8.02 -4.94 9.01
N LEU A 11 -9.27 -4.57 8.71
CA LEU A 11 -10.41 -5.47 8.84
C LEU A 11 -10.33 -6.65 7.86
N LEU A 12 -9.99 -6.39 6.59
CA LEU A 12 -9.77 -7.44 5.59
C LEU A 12 -8.61 -8.36 5.97
N THR A 13 -7.50 -7.79 6.47
CA THR A 13 -6.37 -8.56 7.01
C THR A 13 -6.83 -9.53 8.09
N LEU A 14 -7.59 -9.03 9.07
CA LEU A 14 -8.08 -9.82 10.19
C LEU A 14 -9.00 -10.94 9.72
N ILE A 15 -9.98 -10.63 8.86
CA ILE A 15 -10.94 -11.60 8.33
C ILE A 15 -10.21 -12.70 7.55
N VAL A 16 -9.38 -12.32 6.58
CA VAL A 16 -8.74 -13.26 5.66
C VAL A 16 -7.66 -14.09 6.38
N SER A 17 -6.87 -13.47 7.26
CA SER A 17 -5.87 -14.18 8.04
C SER A 17 -6.49 -15.23 8.96
N LEU A 18 -7.60 -14.88 9.65
CA LEU A 18 -8.31 -15.83 10.52
C LEU A 18 -9.02 -16.93 9.72
N TYR A 19 -9.62 -16.59 8.58
CA TYR A 19 -10.35 -17.56 7.76
C TYR A 19 -9.46 -18.62 7.12
N TYR A 20 -8.27 -18.24 6.62
CA TYR A 20 -7.34 -19.16 5.96
C TYR A 20 -6.24 -19.70 6.88
N GLY A 21 -6.10 -19.19 8.11
CA GLY A 21 -5.05 -19.62 9.03
C GLY A 21 -3.63 -19.34 8.53
N GLN A 22 -3.45 -18.26 7.75
CA GLN A 22 -2.18 -17.83 7.16
C GLN A 22 -1.98 -16.33 7.37
N PRO A 23 -0.74 -15.80 7.42
CA PRO A 23 -0.48 -14.38 7.66
C PRO A 23 -0.73 -13.53 6.40
N ILE A 24 -2.00 -13.43 6.01
CA ILE A 24 -2.44 -12.76 4.79
C ILE A 24 -2.81 -11.31 5.11
N GLY A 25 -1.88 -10.39 4.86
CA GLY A 25 -2.09 -8.96 5.07
C GLY A 25 -2.72 -8.26 3.87
N TYR A 26 -3.66 -7.36 4.14
CA TYR A 26 -4.20 -6.39 3.18
C TYR A 26 -3.92 -4.98 3.67
N ALA A 27 -3.37 -4.16 2.77
CA ALA A 27 -3.15 -2.75 3.04
C ALA A 27 -3.40 -1.92 1.78
N PHE A 28 -3.32 -0.60 1.93
CA PHE A 28 -3.64 0.33 0.85
C PHE A 28 -2.58 0.29 -0.25
N SER A 29 -3.03 0.42 -1.49
CA SER A 29 -2.16 0.53 -2.67
C SER A 29 -1.49 1.91 -2.75
N ILE A 30 -0.20 1.99 -2.42
CA ILE A 30 0.60 3.23 -2.59
C ILE A 30 0.64 3.64 -4.08
N PRO A 31 0.98 2.75 -5.03
CA PRO A 31 1.04 3.15 -6.43
C PRO A 31 -0.34 3.53 -6.97
N GLY A 32 -1.41 2.87 -6.49
CA GLY A 32 -2.79 3.23 -6.81
C GLY A 32 -3.15 4.63 -6.30
N ALA A 33 -2.72 5.00 -5.10
CA ALA A 33 -2.91 6.35 -4.56
C ALA A 33 -2.18 7.41 -5.40
N ILE A 34 -0.96 7.12 -5.86
CA ILE A 34 -0.17 8.01 -6.72
C ILE A 34 -0.86 8.21 -8.08
N LEU A 35 -1.28 7.12 -8.73
CA LEU A 35 -2.00 7.15 -10.00
C LEU A 35 -3.26 8.01 -9.94
N VAL A 36 -4.04 7.86 -8.86
CA VAL A 36 -5.25 8.65 -8.65
C VAL A 36 -4.95 10.11 -8.32
N GLY A 37 -3.88 10.39 -7.58
CA GLY A 37 -3.46 11.75 -7.24
C GLY A 37 -3.33 12.66 -8.46
N SER A 38 -2.77 12.16 -9.57
CA SER A 38 -2.71 12.90 -10.83
C SER A 38 -4.07 13.10 -11.50
N SER A 39 -4.95 12.09 -11.48
CA SER A 39 -6.25 12.16 -12.14
C SER A 39 -7.23 13.10 -11.43
N LEU A 40 -7.05 13.34 -10.13
CA LEU A 40 -7.85 14.32 -9.37
C LEU A 40 -7.62 15.78 -9.80
N THR A 41 -6.60 16.06 -10.63
CA THR A 41 -6.39 17.41 -11.18
C THR A 41 -7.41 17.77 -12.27
N HIS A 42 -8.05 16.77 -12.89
CA HIS A 42 -8.95 16.97 -14.02
C HIS A 42 -10.23 16.11 -13.97
N TYR A 43 -10.39 15.24 -12.96
CA TYR A 43 -11.65 14.57 -12.65
C TYR A 43 -12.10 14.78 -11.22
N SER A 44 -13.42 14.71 -11.03
CA SER A 44 -14.01 14.73 -9.69
C SER A 44 -13.70 13.46 -8.90
N PHE A 45 -13.60 13.58 -7.59
CA PHE A 45 -13.40 12.45 -6.69
C PHE A 45 -14.49 11.37 -6.84
N ASN A 46 -15.75 11.77 -7.03
CA ASN A 46 -16.86 10.83 -7.23
C ASN A 46 -16.69 9.99 -8.51
N GLN A 47 -16.08 10.55 -9.57
CA GLN A 47 -15.79 9.80 -10.80
C GLN A 47 -14.66 8.78 -10.61
N VAL A 48 -13.64 9.15 -9.85
CA VAL A 48 -12.56 8.22 -9.45
C VAL A 48 -13.12 7.07 -8.62
N VAL A 49 -14.02 7.35 -7.68
CA VAL A 49 -14.72 6.32 -6.89
C VAL A 49 -15.51 5.38 -7.80
N GLY A 50 -16.19 5.88 -8.84
CA GLY A 50 -16.84 5.05 -9.85
C GLY A 50 -15.86 4.12 -10.59
N ALA A 51 -14.67 4.63 -10.95
CA ALA A 51 -13.61 3.82 -11.55
C ALA A 51 -13.06 2.76 -10.59
N TYR A 52 -12.95 3.05 -9.29
CA TYR A 52 -12.59 2.03 -8.28
C TYR A 52 -13.62 0.91 -8.20
N ILE A 53 -14.92 1.22 -8.20
CA ILE A 53 -15.97 0.20 -8.20
C ILE A 53 -15.82 -0.72 -9.42
N ILE A 54 -15.68 -0.14 -10.61
CA ILE A 54 -15.50 -0.92 -11.85
C ILE A 54 -14.23 -1.76 -11.78
N THR A 55 -13.12 -1.20 -11.29
CA THR A 55 -11.88 -1.95 -11.13
C THR A 55 -12.04 -3.11 -10.15
N GLY A 56 -12.70 -2.90 -9.01
CA GLY A 56 -12.97 -3.92 -8.01
C GLY A 56 -13.84 -5.06 -8.55
N ILE A 57 -14.85 -4.73 -9.36
CA ILE A 57 -15.67 -5.72 -10.07
C ILE A 57 -14.79 -6.56 -11.01
N LEU A 58 -13.94 -5.94 -11.82
CA LEU A 58 -13.05 -6.65 -12.74
C LEU A 58 -12.04 -7.54 -12.00
N ILE A 59 -11.46 -7.05 -10.90
CA ILE A 59 -10.57 -7.84 -10.04
C ILE A 59 -11.30 -9.08 -9.51
N PHE A 60 -12.52 -8.91 -9.00
CA PHE A 60 -13.33 -10.01 -8.47
C PHE A 60 -13.71 -11.03 -9.55
N LEU A 61 -14.08 -10.56 -10.75
CA LEU A 61 -14.38 -11.44 -11.88
C LEU A 61 -13.15 -12.23 -12.32
N LEU A 62 -11.98 -11.57 -12.39
CA LEU A 62 -10.72 -12.22 -12.75
C LEU A 62 -10.28 -13.26 -11.70
N GLY A 63 -10.38 -12.95 -10.42
CA GLY A 63 -10.10 -13.92 -9.36
C GLY A 63 -11.05 -15.12 -9.42
N SER A 64 -12.34 -14.88 -9.61
CA SER A 64 -13.38 -15.93 -9.69
C SER A 64 -13.26 -16.80 -10.94
N SER A 65 -12.77 -16.24 -12.06
CA SER A 65 -12.52 -16.99 -13.29
C SER A 65 -11.36 -18.00 -13.19
N GLY A 66 -10.54 -17.90 -12.14
CA GLY A 66 -9.33 -18.69 -11.96
C GLY A 66 -8.16 -18.32 -12.88
N LEU A 67 -8.29 -17.25 -13.66
CA LEU A 67 -7.27 -16.79 -14.59
C LEU A 67 -6.02 -16.31 -13.86
N VAL A 68 -6.16 -15.71 -12.67
CA VAL A 68 -5.02 -15.20 -11.90
C VAL A 68 -4.08 -16.33 -11.47
N THR A 69 -4.62 -17.46 -10.99
CA THR A 69 -3.77 -18.64 -10.68
C THR A 69 -3.05 -19.16 -11.92
N LYS A 70 -3.68 -19.15 -13.10
CA LYS A 70 -3.01 -19.54 -14.35
C LYS A 70 -1.88 -18.59 -14.71
N LEU A 71 -2.11 -17.28 -14.60
CA LEU A 71 -1.10 -16.26 -14.84
C LEU A 71 0.09 -16.42 -13.89
N MET A 72 -0.16 -16.59 -12.59
CA MET A 72 0.90 -16.75 -11.59
C MET A 72 1.73 -18.03 -11.80
N LYS A 73 1.11 -19.12 -12.29
CA LYS A 73 1.85 -20.34 -12.64
C LYS A 73 2.84 -20.17 -13.80
N VAL A 74 2.60 -19.18 -14.67
CA VAL A 74 3.49 -18.86 -15.80
C VAL A 74 4.62 -17.94 -15.36
N LEU A 75 4.45 -17.17 -14.29
CA LEU A 75 5.45 -16.25 -13.76
C LEU A 75 6.47 -17.03 -12.92
N PRO A 76 7.74 -17.13 -13.34
CA PRO A 76 8.74 -17.87 -12.57
C PRO A 76 9.11 -17.06 -11.31
N MET A 77 9.39 -17.76 -10.20
CA MET A 77 9.78 -17.13 -8.92
C MET A 77 10.86 -16.04 -9.04
N PRO A 78 11.92 -16.20 -9.86
CA PRO A 78 12.92 -15.14 -10.08
C PRO A 78 12.34 -13.83 -10.62
N VAL A 79 11.31 -13.89 -11.49
CA VAL A 79 10.66 -12.68 -12.03
C VAL A 79 9.86 -12.00 -10.93
N MET A 80 9.10 -12.75 -10.13
CA MET A 80 8.34 -12.18 -9.01
C MET A 80 9.26 -11.54 -7.95
N MET A 81 10.40 -12.17 -7.63
CA MET A 81 11.42 -11.57 -6.75
C MET A 81 12.07 -10.34 -7.37
N GLY A 82 12.32 -10.36 -8.69
CA GLY A 82 12.79 -9.19 -9.43
C GLY A 82 11.81 -8.01 -9.34
N MET A 83 10.50 -8.28 -9.39
CA MET A 83 9.47 -7.26 -9.20
C MET A 83 9.50 -6.67 -7.79
N VAL A 84 9.67 -7.48 -6.74
CA VAL A 84 9.86 -7.00 -5.35
C VAL A 84 11.08 -6.07 -5.29
N SER A 85 12.22 -6.49 -5.84
CA SER A 85 13.43 -5.66 -5.88
C SER A 85 13.20 -4.35 -6.65
N GLY A 86 12.53 -4.40 -7.81
CA GLY A 86 12.23 -3.22 -8.62
C GLY A 86 11.34 -2.20 -7.91
N VAL A 87 10.36 -2.66 -7.13
CA VAL A 87 9.50 -1.78 -6.32
C VAL A 87 10.24 -1.25 -5.08
N LEU A 88 11.15 -2.03 -4.49
CA LEU A 88 11.92 -1.62 -3.30
C LEU A 88 13.10 -0.68 -3.62
N LEU A 89 13.70 -0.79 -4.81
CA LEU A 89 14.88 -0.03 -5.21
C LEU A 89 14.68 1.50 -5.15
N PRO A 90 13.56 2.08 -5.65
CA PRO A 90 13.29 3.51 -5.53
C PRO A 90 13.36 4.01 -4.09
N PHE A 91 12.83 3.26 -3.12
CA PHE A 91 12.88 3.67 -1.71
C PHE A 91 14.33 3.76 -1.19
N GLY A 92 15.20 2.85 -1.62
CA GLY A 92 16.63 2.90 -1.29
C GLY A 92 17.33 4.11 -1.90
N THR A 93 17.08 4.38 -3.18
CA THR A 93 17.71 5.51 -3.89
C THR A 93 17.17 6.87 -3.44
N GLU A 94 15.87 6.96 -3.17
CA GLU A 94 15.21 8.17 -2.68
C GLU A 94 15.62 8.49 -1.25
N MET A 95 15.86 7.48 -0.41
CA MET A 95 16.43 7.68 0.93
C MET A 95 17.78 8.41 0.85
N ILE A 96 18.70 7.95 0.00
CA ILE A 96 20.01 8.60 -0.18
C ILE A 96 19.84 10.02 -0.74
N SER A 97 19.02 10.18 -1.78
CA SER A 97 18.73 11.49 -2.38
C SER A 97 18.14 12.47 -1.36
N SER A 98 17.26 11.98 -0.48
CA SER A 98 16.63 12.76 0.60
C SER A 98 17.65 13.25 1.63
N VAL A 99 18.63 12.41 2.00
CA VAL A 99 19.74 12.79 2.88
C VAL A 99 20.64 13.82 2.21
N VAL A 100 20.97 13.67 0.92
CA VAL A 100 21.78 14.66 0.20
C VAL A 100 21.09 16.03 0.16
N LYS A 101 19.76 16.06 -0.06
CA LYS A 101 18.98 17.31 -0.10
C LYS A 101 18.91 18.01 1.27
N ASN A 102 18.73 17.26 2.36
CA ASN A 102 18.67 17.81 3.72
C ASN A 102 19.46 16.95 4.70
N PRO A 103 20.80 17.12 4.79
CA PRO A 103 21.67 16.22 5.54
C PRO A 103 21.34 16.13 7.03
N LEU A 104 21.03 17.25 7.68
CA LEU A 104 20.71 17.26 9.10
C LEU A 104 19.34 16.64 9.37
N LEU A 105 18.30 17.10 8.65
CA LEU A 105 16.92 16.69 8.90
C LEU A 105 16.68 15.20 8.59
N ASN A 106 17.29 14.67 7.52
CA ASN A 106 17.08 13.29 7.10
C ASN A 106 18.24 12.36 7.50
N GLY A 107 19.46 12.89 7.61
CA GLY A 107 20.63 12.10 8.00
C GLY A 107 20.64 11.75 9.48
N ILE A 108 20.19 12.64 10.38
CA ILE A 108 20.13 12.32 11.83
C ILE A 108 19.17 11.13 12.09
N PRO A 109 17.92 11.11 11.59
CA PRO A 109 17.04 9.96 11.71
C PRO A 109 17.63 8.67 11.11
N LEU A 110 18.30 8.76 9.96
CA LEU A 110 18.97 7.62 9.33
C LEU A 110 20.11 7.08 10.20
N LEU A 111 20.94 7.95 10.77
CA LEU A 111 22.02 7.54 11.67
C LEU A 111 21.48 6.90 12.93
N VAL A 112 20.40 7.42 13.51
CA VAL A 112 19.72 6.81 14.67
C VAL A 112 19.16 5.44 14.30
N PHE A 113 18.51 5.31 13.13
CA PHE A 113 18.04 4.04 12.61
C PHE A 113 19.17 3.01 12.50
N LEU A 114 20.29 3.40 11.86
CA LEU A 114 21.44 2.54 11.66
C LEU A 114 22.06 2.15 12.99
N ALA A 115 22.35 3.10 13.87
CA ALA A 115 22.92 2.85 15.19
C ALA A 115 22.06 1.85 15.98
N LEU A 116 20.75 2.08 16.08
CA LEU A 116 19.84 1.16 16.76
C LEU A 116 19.71 -0.20 16.09
N SER A 117 19.89 -0.29 14.77
CA SER A 117 19.90 -1.56 14.03
C SER A 117 21.17 -2.37 14.26
N PHE A 118 22.32 -1.72 14.45
CA PHE A 118 23.59 -2.39 14.78
C PHE A 118 23.60 -2.96 16.22
N PHE A 119 22.88 -2.36 17.16
CA PHE A 119 22.77 -2.86 18.53
C PHE A 119 21.66 -3.91 18.67
N LEU A 120 21.91 -5.14 18.19
CA LEU A 120 20.93 -6.25 18.14
C LEU A 120 20.18 -6.52 19.47
N ARG A 121 20.80 -6.29 20.64
CA ARG A 121 20.12 -6.45 21.94
C ARG A 121 19.01 -5.43 22.17
N PHE A 122 19.19 -4.22 21.65
CA PHE A 122 18.23 -3.12 21.77
C PHE A 122 17.16 -3.21 20.67
N SER A 123 17.54 -3.61 19.45
CA SER A 123 16.61 -3.74 18.31
C SER A 123 15.51 -4.78 18.56
N LYS A 124 15.77 -5.80 19.40
CA LYS A 124 14.77 -6.80 19.81
C LYS A 124 13.71 -6.26 20.79
N LYS A 125 13.99 -5.17 21.52
CA LYS A 125 13.05 -4.53 22.46
C LYS A 125 12.44 -3.25 21.92
N PHE A 126 13.22 -2.48 21.15
CA PHE A 126 12.82 -1.23 20.53
C PHE A 126 13.08 -1.30 19.03
N PRO A 127 12.02 -1.33 18.19
CA PRO A 127 12.15 -1.24 16.75
C PRO A 127 12.99 0.00 16.36
N PRO A 128 14.12 -0.16 15.63
CA PRO A 128 14.98 0.96 15.23
C PRO A 128 14.23 2.10 14.53
N ILE A 129 13.16 1.75 13.80
CA ILE A 129 12.27 2.70 13.13
C ILE A 129 11.61 3.69 14.10
N LEU A 130 11.25 3.29 15.32
CA LEU A 130 10.67 4.19 16.32
C LEU A 130 11.70 5.23 16.78
N GLY A 131 12.95 4.82 16.96
CA GLY A 131 14.04 5.74 17.29
C GLY A 131 14.28 6.75 16.18
N ALA A 132 14.24 6.32 14.91
CA ALA A 132 14.34 7.19 13.75
C ALA A 132 13.20 8.22 13.71
N ILE A 133 11.95 7.79 13.97
CA ILE A 133 10.78 8.67 14.03
C ILE A 133 10.94 9.72 15.14
N ILE A 134 11.34 9.30 16.34
CA ILE A 134 11.58 10.22 17.47
C ILE A 134 12.66 11.24 17.10
N ALA A 135 13.77 10.78 16.52
CA ALA A 135 14.85 11.64 16.07
C ALA A 135 14.38 12.66 15.01
N ALA A 136 13.52 12.23 14.07
CA ALA A 136 12.94 13.11 13.05
C ALA A 136 12.05 14.19 13.69
N ILE A 137 11.18 13.81 14.64
CA ILE A 137 10.32 14.76 15.36
C ILE A 137 11.16 15.78 16.14
N LEU A 138 12.23 15.34 16.80
CA LEU A 138 13.16 16.24 17.48
C LEU A 138 13.85 17.18 16.49
N CYS A 139 14.32 16.66 15.35
CA CYS A 139 14.92 17.50 14.31
C CYS A 139 13.93 18.55 13.79
N LEU A 140 12.68 18.19 13.51
CA LEU A 140 11.64 19.12 13.08
C LEU A 140 11.37 20.24 14.10
N LYS A 141 11.52 19.95 15.40
CA LYS A 141 11.30 20.92 16.48
C LYS A 141 12.48 21.87 16.69
N PHE A 142 13.71 21.38 16.51
CA PHE A 142 14.92 22.10 16.89
C PHE A 142 15.73 22.66 15.71
N LEU A 143 15.54 22.18 14.49
CA LEU A 143 16.23 22.74 13.33
C LEU A 143 15.60 24.08 12.91
N PRO A 144 16.39 25.14 12.69
CA PRO A 144 15.89 26.39 12.15
C PRO A 144 15.37 26.19 10.72
N ASN A 145 14.38 27.00 10.32
CA ASN A 145 13.75 27.01 8.99
C ASN A 145 12.84 25.80 8.64
N VAL A 146 12.39 25.04 9.64
CA VAL A 146 11.34 24.03 9.45
C VAL A 146 10.00 24.62 9.87
N SER A 147 9.15 24.94 8.88
CA SER A 147 7.77 25.36 9.16
C SER A 147 6.91 24.15 9.51
N VAL A 148 6.65 23.94 10.79
CA VAL A 148 5.74 22.90 11.27
C VAL A 148 4.33 23.47 11.32
N GLN A 149 3.44 22.99 10.45
CA GLN A 149 2.02 23.29 10.59
C GLN A 149 1.45 22.57 11.82
N PRO A 150 0.56 23.22 12.60
CA PRO A 150 -0.06 22.57 13.75
C PRO A 150 -0.81 21.31 13.35
N LEU A 151 -0.48 20.20 14.01
CA LEU A 151 -1.12 18.90 13.83
C LEU A 151 -2.50 18.91 14.50
N HIS A 152 -3.54 19.18 13.72
CA HIS A 152 -4.91 18.92 14.14
C HIS A 152 -5.23 17.44 13.94
N ILE A 153 -5.19 16.67 15.03
CA ILE A 153 -5.63 15.28 15.04
C ILE A 153 -7.13 15.28 15.31
N THR A 154 -7.92 14.93 14.30
CA THR A 154 -9.36 14.74 14.41
C THR A 154 -9.69 13.29 14.15
N MET A 155 -10.70 12.77 14.87
CA MET A 155 -11.24 11.44 14.58
C MET A 155 -11.97 11.52 13.24
N GLY A 156 -11.41 10.88 12.22
CA GLY A 156 -12.03 10.82 10.90
C GLY A 156 -13.16 9.80 10.88
N ILE A 157 -14.41 10.26 10.79
CA ILE A 157 -15.57 9.37 10.60
C ILE A 157 -15.63 8.99 9.10
N PRO A 158 -15.75 7.71 8.75
CA PRO A 158 -15.93 7.31 7.36
C PRO A 158 -17.25 7.88 6.82
N HIS A 159 -17.16 8.62 5.72
CA HIS A 159 -18.32 9.20 5.04
C HIS A 159 -18.59 8.39 3.78
N PHE A 160 -19.87 8.17 3.52
CA PHE A 160 -20.31 7.46 2.33
C PHE A 160 -20.23 8.39 1.11
N ILE A 161 -19.55 7.95 0.06
CA ILE A 161 -19.40 8.70 -1.19
C ILE A 161 -20.26 8.04 -2.27
N ILE A 162 -21.09 8.86 -2.92
CA ILE A 162 -21.92 8.43 -4.03
C ILE A 162 -21.06 8.43 -5.31
N PRO A 163 -20.87 7.28 -5.97
CA PRO A 163 -20.06 7.20 -7.18
C PRO A 163 -20.72 7.95 -8.36
N SER A 164 -19.88 8.47 -9.24
CA SER A 164 -20.27 8.93 -10.58
C SER A 164 -19.52 8.10 -11.60
N PHE A 165 -20.16 7.73 -12.71
CA PHE A 165 -19.53 6.90 -13.73
C PHE A 165 -19.23 7.75 -14.97
N SER A 166 -17.98 7.69 -15.43
CA SER A 166 -17.50 8.39 -16.62
C SER A 166 -16.63 7.46 -17.44
N PHE A 167 -16.94 7.32 -18.73
CA PHE A 167 -16.18 6.47 -19.64
C PHE A 167 -14.72 6.93 -19.79
N SER A 168 -14.46 8.23 -19.76
CA SER A 168 -13.10 8.78 -19.85
C SER A 168 -12.25 8.34 -18.65
N VAL A 169 -12.80 8.48 -17.44
CA VAL A 169 -12.11 8.08 -16.20
C VAL A 169 -11.91 6.56 -16.15
N VAL A 170 -12.90 5.80 -16.62
CA VAL A 170 -12.81 4.35 -16.73
C VAL A 170 -11.67 3.94 -17.67
N GLY A 171 -11.60 4.53 -18.86
CA GLY A 171 -10.54 4.25 -19.84
C GLY A 171 -9.15 4.60 -19.32
N GLU A 172 -9.04 5.69 -18.55
CA GLU A 172 -7.76 6.16 -18.01
C GLU A 172 -7.29 5.37 -16.80
N LEU A 173 -8.17 5.11 -15.82
CA LEU A 173 -7.76 4.59 -14.52
C LEU A 173 -7.92 3.07 -14.37
N VAL A 174 -8.92 2.46 -14.99
CA VAL A 174 -9.27 1.07 -14.64
C VAL A 174 -8.17 0.08 -15.02
N ILE A 175 -7.59 0.21 -16.22
CA ILE A 175 -6.52 -0.70 -16.66
C ILE A 175 -5.25 -0.56 -15.79
N PRO A 176 -4.70 0.66 -15.57
CA PRO A 176 -3.55 0.82 -14.69
C PRO A 176 -3.79 0.32 -13.26
N LEU A 177 -4.95 0.64 -12.68
CA LEU A 177 -5.29 0.20 -11.33
C LEU A 177 -5.41 -1.32 -11.24
N LEU A 178 -6.09 -1.94 -12.21
CA LEU A 178 -6.23 -3.40 -12.30
C LEU A 178 -4.87 -4.10 -12.37
N LEU A 179 -3.99 -3.60 -13.25
CA LEU A 179 -2.64 -4.14 -13.42
C LEU A 179 -1.82 -4.00 -12.13
N THR A 180 -1.92 -2.85 -11.47
CA THR A 180 -1.19 -2.57 -10.23
C THR A 180 -1.62 -3.51 -9.09
N VAL A 181 -2.91 -3.85 -8.99
CA VAL A 181 -3.40 -4.79 -7.98
C VAL A 181 -2.96 -6.22 -8.32
N ILE A 182 -3.27 -6.71 -9.53
CA ILE A 182 -3.10 -8.14 -9.85
C ILE A 182 -1.64 -8.46 -10.16
N ALA A 183 -1.04 -7.73 -11.09
CA ALA A 183 0.26 -8.09 -11.64
C ALA A 183 1.40 -7.66 -10.73
N ILE A 184 1.30 -6.51 -10.07
CA ILE A 184 2.37 -5.98 -9.22
C ILE A 184 2.18 -6.44 -7.78
N GLN A 185 1.15 -5.94 -7.09
CA GLN A 185 1.09 -6.08 -5.64
C GLN A 185 0.66 -7.48 -5.18
N ASN A 186 -0.37 -8.07 -5.79
CA ASN A 186 -0.80 -9.41 -5.43
C ASN A 186 0.26 -10.46 -5.79
N ALA A 187 0.93 -10.33 -6.94
CA ALA A 187 2.05 -11.21 -7.30
C ALA A 187 3.17 -11.17 -6.26
N GLN A 188 3.57 -9.97 -5.83
CA GLN A 188 4.61 -9.78 -4.81
C GLN A 188 4.19 -10.38 -3.46
N GLY A 189 2.95 -10.13 -3.03
CA GLY A 189 2.44 -10.69 -1.78
C GLY A 189 2.33 -12.22 -1.81
N ILE A 190 1.90 -12.81 -2.94
CA ILE A 190 1.87 -14.26 -3.12
C ILE A 190 3.28 -14.83 -3.05
N ALA A 191 4.21 -14.24 -3.79
CA ALA A 191 5.59 -14.73 -3.84
C ALA A 191 6.26 -14.69 -2.46
N MET A 192 6.01 -13.64 -1.66
CA MET A 192 6.51 -13.54 -0.29
C MET A 192 5.91 -14.60 0.65
N LEU A 193 4.62 -14.94 0.51
CA LEU A 193 4.03 -16.05 1.26
C LEU A 193 4.63 -17.40 0.86
N GLU A 194 4.84 -17.62 -0.44
CA GLU A 194 5.44 -18.85 -0.95
C GLU A 194 6.90 -19.03 -0.49
N THR A 195 7.70 -17.96 -0.43
CA THR A 195 9.08 -18.06 0.13
C THR A 195 9.10 -18.38 1.62
N HIS A 196 8.03 -18.06 2.35
CA HIS A 196 7.87 -18.42 3.76
C HIS A 196 7.20 -19.78 3.96
N GLY A 197 6.98 -20.55 2.89
CA GLY A 197 6.43 -21.90 2.95
C GLY A 197 4.89 -21.98 3.06
N TYR A 198 4.20 -20.85 2.93
CA TYR A 198 2.73 -20.82 2.91
C TYR A 198 2.20 -21.21 1.53
N ARG A 199 0.95 -21.70 1.50
CA ARG A 199 0.23 -22.05 0.25
C ARG A 199 -0.99 -21.15 0.11
N PRO A 200 -0.81 -19.91 -0.35
CA PRO A 200 -1.89 -18.93 -0.43
C PRO A 200 -2.95 -19.31 -1.48
N PRO A 201 -4.25 -19.21 -1.19
CA PRO A 201 -5.30 -19.38 -2.20
C PRO A 201 -5.38 -18.15 -3.13
N ILE A 202 -4.53 -18.12 -4.17
CA ILE A 202 -4.31 -17.01 -5.12
C ILE A 202 -5.60 -16.36 -5.63
N ASN A 203 -6.53 -17.16 -6.14
CA ASN A 203 -7.80 -16.65 -6.68
C ASN A 203 -8.67 -16.02 -5.60
N ALA A 204 -8.74 -16.65 -4.43
CA ALA A 204 -9.54 -16.14 -3.33
C ALA A 204 -8.96 -14.82 -2.79
N MET A 205 -7.63 -14.70 -2.72
CA MET A 205 -6.97 -13.44 -2.36
C MET A 205 -7.29 -12.31 -3.34
N THR A 206 -7.29 -12.64 -4.63
CA THR A 206 -7.69 -11.68 -5.65
C THR A 206 -9.16 -11.28 -5.48
N ASN A 207 -10.05 -12.22 -5.19
CA ASN A 207 -11.46 -11.92 -4.91
C ASN A 207 -11.63 -10.99 -3.71
N TRP A 208 -10.90 -11.24 -2.62
CA TRP A 208 -10.91 -10.36 -1.45
C TRP A 208 -10.36 -8.96 -1.75
N SER A 209 -9.35 -8.85 -2.62
CA SER A 209 -8.86 -7.55 -3.12
C SER A 209 -9.95 -6.80 -3.90
N GLY A 210 -10.71 -7.51 -4.74
CA GLY A 210 -11.81 -6.93 -5.53
C GLY A 210 -12.99 -6.50 -4.66
N ILE A 211 -13.45 -7.36 -3.75
CA ILE A 211 -14.50 -7.05 -2.77
C ILE A 211 -14.08 -5.85 -1.91
N GLY A 212 -12.86 -5.91 -1.37
CA GLY A 212 -12.30 -4.82 -0.58
C GLY A 212 -12.19 -3.52 -1.36
N THR A 213 -11.86 -3.57 -2.65
CA THR A 213 -11.84 -2.39 -3.53
C THR A 213 -13.23 -1.75 -3.66
N ILE A 214 -14.26 -2.57 -3.89
CA ILE A 214 -15.64 -2.06 -4.03
C ILE A 214 -16.10 -1.40 -2.72
N ILE A 215 -15.85 -2.07 -1.59
CA ILE A 215 -16.18 -1.53 -0.26
C ILE A 215 -15.41 -0.22 -0.03
N ASN A 216 -14.09 -0.22 -0.25
CA ASN A 216 -13.23 0.95 -0.05
C ASN A 216 -13.66 2.16 -0.89
N ALA A 217 -14.14 1.93 -2.11
CA ALA A 217 -14.59 2.98 -3.00
C ALA A 217 -15.70 3.83 -2.35
N PHE A 218 -16.69 3.20 -1.74
CA PHE A 218 -17.80 3.91 -1.06
C PHE A 218 -17.36 4.72 0.16
N PHE A 219 -16.16 4.48 0.68
CA PHE A 219 -15.59 5.24 1.80
C PHE A 219 -14.38 6.08 1.39
N GLY A 220 -14.15 6.23 0.09
CA GLY A 220 -13.07 7.06 -0.46
C GLY A 220 -11.68 6.52 -0.17
N ALA A 221 -11.57 5.25 0.23
CA ALA A 221 -10.31 4.58 0.43
C ALA A 221 -9.81 3.97 -0.90
N THR A 222 -8.49 3.90 -1.05
CA THR A 222 -7.83 3.25 -2.19
C THR A 222 -8.03 1.74 -2.14
N GLN A 223 -7.75 1.06 -3.26
CA GLN A 223 -7.84 -0.38 -3.39
C GLN A 223 -6.96 -1.10 -2.35
N PRO A 224 -7.51 -2.09 -1.61
CA PRO A 224 -6.71 -2.93 -0.76
C PRO A 224 -6.00 -3.98 -1.61
N VAL A 225 -4.73 -4.20 -1.31
CA VAL A 225 -3.85 -5.13 -2.01
C VAL A 225 -3.17 -6.06 -1.03
N LEU A 226 -2.81 -7.24 -1.51
CA LEU A 226 -2.07 -8.19 -0.70
C LEU A 226 -0.69 -7.62 -0.37
N GLN A 227 -0.41 -7.46 0.92
CA GLN A 227 0.88 -7.03 1.45
C GLN A 227 1.24 -8.00 2.57
N VAL A 228 2.43 -8.58 2.49
CA VAL A 228 2.93 -9.48 3.53
C VAL A 228 3.92 -8.67 4.36
N PRO A 229 3.88 -8.77 5.70
CA PRO A 229 4.83 -8.08 6.57
C PRO A 229 6.28 -8.51 6.32
#